data_AF-A0A485KDZ2-F1
#
_entry.id   AF-A0A485KDZ2-F1
#
_cell.length_a   1.000
_cell.length_b   1.000
_cell.length_c   1.000
_cell.angle_alpha   90.00
_cell.angle_beta   90.00
_cell.angle_gamma   90.00
#
_symmetry.space_group_name_H-M   'P 1'
#
loop_
_entity.id
_entity.type
_entity.pdbx_description
1 polymer ?
#
loop_
_entity_poly.entity_id
_entity_poly.type
_entity_poly.pdbx_seq_one_letter_code
_entity_poly.pdbx_strand_id
1 'polypeptide(L)'
;MPQPSAQQRQKQQHASQRKPNHAQRVGREMAHVLGERKIQLVVRVVQLIGERLARSVLAETLAMHKKGATLKTVAGRPRTLGGAFFTLLKERVTKETYKDIYAIEEQKKKEQKKSKVRAERIKTENALMGGFSLHMHLDEPKEDGEEACDEHREVAECNPRFQERDWSDAEVDANMDDEEA
;
A
#
# COMPACT_ATOMS: atom_id res chain seq x y z
N MET A 1 31.95 18.74 -23.31
CA MET A 1 31.08 17.65 -22.81
C MET A 1 30.96 16.60 -23.91
N PRO A 2 31.55 15.40 -23.78
CA PRO A 2 31.40 14.35 -24.77
C PRO A 2 29.97 13.77 -24.69
N GLN A 3 29.26 13.71 -25.81
CA GLN A 3 27.93 13.11 -25.86
C GLN A 3 28.03 11.58 -25.75
N PRO A 4 27.14 10.91 -24.99
CA PRO A 4 27.13 9.46 -24.89
C PRO A 4 26.79 8.84 -26.25
N SER A 5 27.52 7.78 -26.62
CA SER A 5 27.42 7.14 -27.94
C SER A 5 26.05 6.49 -28.17
N ALA A 6 25.60 6.39 -29.42
CA ALA A 6 24.32 5.79 -29.79
C ALA A 6 24.14 4.35 -29.24
N GLN A 7 25.24 3.62 -29.06
CA GLN A 7 25.26 2.29 -28.45
C GLN A 7 24.95 2.31 -26.93
N GLN A 8 25.34 3.36 -26.21
CA GLN A 8 24.94 3.54 -24.80
C GLN A 8 23.44 3.85 -24.67
N ARG A 9 22.85 4.59 -25.63
CA ARG A 9 21.40 4.86 -25.64
C ARG A 9 20.57 3.59 -25.92
N GLN A 10 21.03 2.72 -26.81
CA GLN A 10 20.35 1.45 -27.09
C GLN A 10 20.38 0.47 -25.90
N LYS A 11 21.51 0.35 -25.18
CA LYS A 11 21.57 -0.47 -23.95
C LYS A 11 20.64 0.03 -22.85
N GLN A 12 20.41 1.34 -22.75
CA GLN A 12 19.46 1.93 -21.79
C GLN A 12 18.00 1.65 -22.17
N GLN A 13 17.68 1.59 -23.46
CA GLN A 13 16.32 1.33 -23.95
C GLN A 13 15.87 -0.13 -23.73
N HIS A 14 16.77 -1.12 -23.84
CA HIS A 14 16.43 -2.53 -23.64
C HIS A 14 16.27 -2.96 -22.17
N ALA A 15 16.77 -2.19 -21.21
CA ALA A 15 16.55 -2.46 -19.78
C ALA A 15 15.07 -2.28 -19.36
N SER A 16 14.31 -1.49 -20.11
CA SER A 16 12.90 -1.15 -19.86
C SER A 16 11.91 -2.27 -20.23
N GLN A 17 12.29 -3.22 -21.09
CA GLN A 17 11.38 -4.24 -21.64
C GLN A 17 11.53 -5.63 -21.01
N ARG A 18 11.78 -5.70 -19.69
CA ARG A 18 11.74 -7.01 -19.01
C ARG A 18 10.29 -7.48 -18.93
N LYS A 19 10.00 -8.59 -19.61
CA LYS A 19 8.68 -9.26 -19.55
C LYS A 19 8.31 -9.48 -18.08
N PRO A 20 7.07 -9.16 -17.67
CA PRO A 20 6.66 -9.35 -16.28
C PRO A 20 6.74 -10.82 -15.91
N ASN A 21 7.30 -11.11 -14.73
CA ASN A 21 7.35 -12.47 -14.21
C ASN A 21 5.93 -13.05 -14.09
N HIS A 22 5.80 -14.37 -14.17
CA HIS A 22 4.50 -15.06 -14.10
C HIS A 22 3.67 -14.62 -12.88
N ALA A 23 4.28 -14.59 -11.71
CA ALA A 23 3.63 -14.11 -10.47
C ALA A 23 3.18 -12.64 -10.54
N GLN A 24 3.90 -11.78 -11.26
CA GLN A 24 3.47 -10.38 -11.46
C GLN A 24 2.25 -10.30 -12.36
N ARG A 25 2.19 -11.15 -13.41
CA ARG A 25 1.07 -11.18 -14.33
C ARG A 25 -0.20 -11.68 -13.63
N VAL A 26 -0.11 -12.81 -12.93
CA VAL A 26 -1.21 -13.39 -12.15
C VAL A 26 -1.62 -12.46 -11.00
N GLY A 27 -0.66 -11.93 -10.23
CA GLY A 27 -0.97 -11.04 -9.12
C GLY A 27 -1.64 -9.73 -9.55
N ARG A 28 -1.32 -9.20 -10.73
CA ARG A 28 -2.02 -8.04 -11.32
C ARG A 28 -3.47 -8.35 -11.66
N GLU A 29 -3.71 -9.49 -12.31
CA GLU A 29 -5.05 -9.96 -12.65
C GLU A 29 -5.91 -10.13 -11.38
N MET A 30 -5.36 -10.82 -10.37
CA MET A 30 -6.03 -11.00 -9.09
C MET A 30 -6.32 -9.68 -8.37
N ALA A 31 -5.37 -8.74 -8.37
CA ALA A 31 -5.57 -7.43 -7.75
C ALA A 31 -6.70 -6.64 -8.42
N HIS A 32 -6.82 -6.76 -9.75
CA HIS A 32 -7.91 -6.13 -10.49
C HIS A 32 -9.27 -6.72 -10.11
N VAL A 33 -9.38 -8.05 -10.02
CA VAL A 33 -10.62 -8.74 -9.59
C VAL A 33 -11.00 -8.37 -8.15
N LEU A 34 -10.01 -8.25 -7.25
CA LEU A 34 -10.25 -7.89 -5.85
C LEU A 34 -10.52 -6.39 -5.62
N GLY A 35 -10.31 -5.54 -6.63
CA GLY A 35 -10.37 -4.08 -6.48
C GLY A 35 -9.27 -3.52 -5.58
N GLU A 36 -8.13 -4.20 -5.48
CA GLU A 36 -7.05 -3.84 -4.56
C GLU A 36 -6.15 -2.76 -5.13
N ARG A 37 -6.02 -1.64 -4.39
CA ARG A 37 -5.14 -0.52 -4.77
C ARG A 37 -3.67 -0.91 -4.73
N LYS A 38 -3.30 -1.86 -3.87
CA LYS A 38 -1.92 -2.27 -3.60
C LYS A 38 -1.57 -3.54 -4.38
N ILE A 39 -1.43 -3.42 -5.69
CA ILE A 39 -1.14 -4.54 -6.60
C ILE A 39 0.09 -5.34 -6.16
N GLN A 40 1.15 -4.66 -5.72
CA GLN A 40 2.41 -5.30 -5.30
C GLN A 40 2.24 -6.21 -4.07
N LEU A 41 1.22 -5.96 -3.24
CA LEU A 41 0.90 -6.82 -2.09
C LEU A 41 0.35 -8.16 -2.57
N VAL A 42 -0.59 -8.14 -3.53
CA VAL A 42 -1.18 -9.36 -4.11
C VAL A 42 -0.15 -10.14 -4.93
N VAL A 43 0.73 -9.46 -5.65
CA VAL A 43 1.86 -10.11 -6.35
C VAL A 43 2.75 -10.90 -5.37
N ARG A 44 3.04 -10.34 -4.19
CA ARG A 44 3.82 -11.02 -3.16
C ARG A 44 3.12 -12.25 -2.58
N VAL A 45 1.80 -12.17 -2.38
CA VAL A 45 0.99 -13.34 -1.99
C VAL A 45 1.22 -14.49 -2.98
N VAL A 46 1.13 -14.22 -4.28
CA VAL A 46 1.38 -15.23 -5.32
C VAL A 46 2.82 -15.74 -5.33
N GLN A 47 3.80 -14.89 -5.01
CA GLN A 47 5.22 -15.29 -4.95
C GLN A 47 5.55 -16.17 -3.75
N LEU A 48 5.03 -15.86 -2.56
CA LEU A 48 5.37 -16.56 -1.31
C LEU A 48 4.56 -17.83 -1.12
N ILE A 49 3.28 -17.79 -1.46
CA ILE A 49 2.33 -18.88 -1.21
C ILE A 49 2.13 -19.74 -2.46
N GLY A 50 2.26 -19.13 -3.64
CA GLY A 50 2.06 -19.77 -4.93
C GLY A 50 0.68 -19.51 -5.55
N GLU A 51 0.60 -19.68 -6.86
CA GLU A 51 -0.61 -19.40 -7.65
C GLU A 51 -1.80 -20.29 -7.28
N ARG A 52 -1.57 -21.59 -7.06
CA ARG A 52 -2.67 -22.56 -6.83
C ARG A 52 -3.50 -22.18 -5.61
N LEU A 53 -2.84 -21.92 -4.48
CA LEU A 53 -3.54 -21.55 -3.25
C LEU A 53 -4.13 -20.14 -3.37
N ALA A 54 -3.40 -19.19 -3.97
CA ALA A 54 -3.90 -17.83 -4.16
C ALA A 54 -5.19 -17.80 -5.00
N ARG A 55 -5.27 -18.57 -6.09
CA ARG A 55 -6.49 -18.73 -6.90
C ARG A 55 -7.61 -19.44 -6.15
N SER A 56 -7.28 -20.45 -5.34
CA SER A 56 -8.26 -21.17 -4.52
C SER A 56 -8.95 -20.22 -3.53
N VAL A 57 -8.16 -19.43 -2.79
CA VAL A 57 -8.70 -18.44 -1.83
C VAL A 57 -9.52 -17.36 -2.55
N LEU A 58 -9.09 -16.93 -3.74
CA LEU A 58 -9.86 -15.98 -4.55
C LEU A 58 -11.23 -16.55 -4.95
N ALA A 59 -11.28 -17.81 -5.40
CA ALA A 59 -12.53 -18.47 -5.77
C ALA A 59 -13.47 -18.60 -4.57
N GLU A 60 -12.95 -18.99 -3.41
CA GLU A 60 -13.68 -19.06 -2.14
C GLU A 60 -14.24 -17.68 -1.75
N THR A 61 -13.41 -16.63 -1.85
CA THR A 61 -13.80 -15.25 -1.56
C THR A 61 -14.95 -14.79 -2.47
N LEU A 62 -14.86 -15.07 -3.78
CA LEU A 62 -15.90 -14.71 -4.75
C LEU A 62 -17.20 -15.48 -4.50
N ALA A 63 -17.11 -16.77 -4.13
CA ALA A 63 -18.27 -17.58 -3.78
C ALA A 63 -18.98 -17.05 -2.52
N MET A 64 -18.23 -16.69 -1.49
CA MET A 64 -18.78 -16.07 -0.27
C MET A 64 -19.44 -14.73 -0.55
N HIS A 65 -18.79 -13.90 -1.38
CA HIS A 65 -19.35 -12.60 -1.77
C HIS A 65 -20.66 -12.75 -2.56
N LYS A 66 -20.72 -13.68 -3.51
CA LYS A 66 -21.95 -13.98 -4.28
C LYS A 66 -23.09 -14.48 -3.39
N LYS A 67 -22.78 -15.26 -2.36
CA LYS A 67 -23.76 -15.76 -1.38
C LYS A 67 -24.27 -14.68 -0.42
N GLY A 68 -23.70 -13.47 -0.44
CA GLY A 68 -24.00 -12.43 0.56
C GLY A 68 -23.46 -12.74 1.95
N ALA A 69 -22.68 -13.82 2.12
CA ALA A 69 -22.00 -14.19 3.35
C ALA A 69 -20.69 -13.40 3.49
N THR A 70 -20.77 -12.08 3.28
CA THR A 70 -19.62 -11.20 3.37
C THR A 70 -19.15 -11.15 4.81
N LEU A 71 -17.87 -11.47 5.05
CA LEU A 71 -17.24 -11.31 6.36
C LEU A 71 -17.49 -9.88 6.86
N LYS A 72 -17.99 -9.76 8.09
CA LYS A 72 -18.25 -8.44 8.71
C LYS A 72 -17.01 -7.99 9.48
N THR A 73 -16.80 -6.68 9.56
CA THR A 73 -15.85 -6.13 10.54
C THR A 73 -16.39 -6.31 11.95
N VAL A 74 -15.54 -6.15 12.96
CA VAL A 74 -15.97 -6.11 14.38
C VAL A 74 -17.03 -5.02 14.59
N ALA A 75 -16.96 -3.94 13.82
CA ALA A 75 -17.93 -2.83 13.80
C ALA A 75 -19.17 -3.10 12.91
N GLY A 76 -19.43 -4.34 12.49
CA GLY A 76 -20.63 -4.74 11.74
C GLY A 76 -20.69 -4.30 10.27
N ARG A 77 -19.68 -3.61 9.74
CA ARG A 77 -19.65 -3.18 8.33
C ARG A 77 -19.28 -4.34 7.40
N PRO A 78 -19.89 -4.44 6.21
CA PRO A 78 -19.49 -5.45 5.22
C PRO A 78 -18.04 -5.21 4.78
N ARG A 79 -17.24 -6.26 4.72
CA ARG A 79 -15.87 -6.18 4.17
C ARG A 79 -15.93 -6.03 2.65
N THR A 80 -14.95 -5.30 2.11
CA THR A 80 -14.68 -5.33 0.67
C THR A 80 -14.14 -6.69 0.25
N LEU A 81 -14.27 -7.04 -1.03
CA LEU A 81 -13.74 -8.28 -1.62
C LEU A 81 -12.28 -8.53 -1.23
N GLY A 82 -11.41 -7.54 -1.42
CA GLY A 82 -10.01 -7.67 -1.03
C GLY A 82 -9.80 -7.80 0.48
N GLY A 83 -10.60 -7.11 1.30
CA GLY A 83 -10.58 -7.29 2.76
C GLY A 83 -10.98 -8.70 3.22
N ALA A 84 -11.98 -9.29 2.56
CA ALA A 84 -12.38 -10.67 2.79
C ALA A 84 -11.28 -11.66 2.35
N PHE A 85 -10.65 -11.43 1.19
CA PHE A 85 -9.54 -12.24 0.71
C PHE A 85 -8.38 -12.31 1.72
N PHE A 86 -7.93 -11.17 2.26
CA PHE A 86 -6.85 -11.16 3.26
C PHE A 86 -7.25 -11.76 4.61
N THR A 87 -8.55 -11.75 4.95
CA THR A 87 -9.05 -12.41 6.16
C THR A 87 -8.97 -13.92 6.02
N LEU A 88 -9.45 -14.47 4.89
CA LEU A 88 -9.33 -15.91 4.58
C LEU A 88 -7.85 -16.32 4.43
N LEU A 89 -7.03 -15.48 3.82
CA LEU A 89 -5.60 -15.76 3.67
C LEU A 89 -4.90 -15.92 5.02
N LYS A 90 -5.30 -15.15 6.03
CA LYS A 90 -4.73 -15.23 7.39
C LYS A 90 -4.98 -16.60 8.04
N GLU A 91 -6.10 -17.25 7.73
CA GLU A 91 -6.45 -18.57 8.27
C GLU A 91 -5.75 -19.71 7.55
N ARG A 92 -5.34 -19.51 6.29
CA ARG A 92 -4.70 -20.54 5.45
C ARG A 92 -3.17 -20.55 5.53
N VAL A 93 -2.56 -19.49 6.05
CA VAL A 93 -1.12 -19.23 5.96
C VAL A 93 -0.52 -19.08 7.35
N THR A 94 0.73 -19.50 7.52
CA THR A 94 1.45 -19.33 8.80
C THR A 94 1.64 -17.85 9.14
N LYS A 95 1.74 -17.54 10.44
CA LYS A 95 1.95 -16.18 10.93
C LYS A 95 3.23 -15.54 10.36
N GLU A 96 4.26 -16.34 10.12
CA GLU A 96 5.54 -15.89 9.55
C GLU A 96 5.37 -15.43 8.09
N THR A 97 4.80 -16.28 7.23
CA THR A 97 4.55 -15.90 5.84
C THR A 97 3.58 -14.72 5.73
N TYR A 98 2.60 -14.61 6.63
CA TYR A 98 1.74 -13.43 6.70
C TYR A 98 2.53 -12.16 7.03
N LYS A 99 3.49 -12.22 7.97
CA LYS A 99 4.39 -11.08 8.24
C LYS A 99 5.25 -10.73 7.03
N ASP A 100 5.81 -11.72 6.34
CA ASP A 100 6.66 -11.52 5.16
C ASP A 100 5.93 -10.81 4.01
N ILE A 101 4.66 -11.14 3.79
CA ILE A 101 3.80 -10.47 2.80
C ILE A 101 3.75 -8.95 3.08
N TYR A 102 3.64 -8.55 4.36
CA TYR A 102 3.51 -7.15 4.78
C TYR A 102 4.84 -6.43 5.07
N ALA A 103 5.95 -7.14 5.26
CA ALA A 103 7.23 -6.56 5.66
C ALA A 103 7.68 -5.40 4.75
N ILE A 104 7.60 -5.57 3.43
CA ILE A 104 7.99 -4.53 2.47
C ILE A 104 7.00 -3.34 2.49
N GLU A 105 5.70 -3.59 2.72
CA GLU A 105 4.74 -2.48 2.85
C GLU A 105 5.02 -1.64 4.09
N GLU A 106 5.39 -2.29 5.19
CA GLU A 106 5.73 -1.62 6.44
C GLU A 106 7.00 -0.79 6.32
N GLN A 107 8.05 -1.35 5.72
CA GLN A 107 9.30 -0.62 5.43
C GLN A 107 9.03 0.61 4.55
N LYS A 108 8.27 0.44 3.47
CA LYS A 108 7.90 1.55 2.58
C LYS A 108 7.10 2.63 3.30
N LYS A 109 6.19 2.25 4.22
CA LYS A 109 5.45 3.20 5.07
C LYS A 109 6.38 3.96 6.02
N LYS A 110 7.35 3.27 6.63
CA LYS A 110 8.35 3.86 7.54
C LYS A 110 9.25 4.85 6.83
N GLU A 111 9.72 4.51 5.63
CA GLU A 111 10.52 5.41 4.78
C GLU A 111 9.73 6.66 4.36
N GLN A 112 8.48 6.49 3.94
CA GLN A 112 7.61 7.63 3.61
C GLN A 112 7.40 8.55 4.82
N LYS A 113 7.19 8.00 6.02
CA LYS A 113 7.07 8.81 7.24
C LYS A 113 8.37 9.58 7.52
N LYS A 114 9.53 8.93 7.43
CA LYS A 114 10.84 9.58 7.62
C LYS A 114 11.11 10.67 6.57
N SER A 115 10.76 10.43 5.31
CA SER A 115 10.94 11.38 4.22
C SER A 115 10.04 12.61 4.40
N LYS A 116 8.78 12.43 4.81
CA LYS A 116 7.86 13.55 5.11
C LYS A 116 8.38 14.42 6.25
N VAL A 117 8.78 13.82 7.36
CA VAL A 117 9.35 14.56 8.50
C VAL A 117 10.61 15.33 8.09
N ARG A 118 11.48 14.74 7.25
CA ARG A 118 12.66 15.44 6.71
C ARG A 118 12.27 16.60 5.80
N ALA A 119 11.31 16.41 4.91
CA ALA A 119 10.84 17.45 4.00
C ALA A 119 10.18 18.61 4.76
N GLU A 120 9.40 18.31 5.80
CA GLU A 120 8.81 19.32 6.70
C GLU A 120 9.90 20.09 7.44
N ARG A 121 10.91 19.41 7.99
CA ARG A 121 12.04 20.08 8.64
C ARG A 121 12.81 21.02 7.69
N ILE A 122 13.10 20.56 6.47
CA ILE A 122 13.78 21.39 5.46
C ILE A 122 12.91 22.59 5.07
N LYS A 123 11.58 22.41 4.93
CA LYS A 123 10.65 23.50 4.65
C LYS A 123 10.63 24.53 5.77
N THR A 124 10.58 24.09 7.03
CA THR A 124 10.63 25.01 8.19
C THR A 124 11.97 25.71 8.30
N GLU A 125 13.08 25.01 8.04
CA GLU A 125 14.42 25.57 8.10
C GLU A 125 14.64 26.60 6.97
N ASN A 126 14.20 26.29 5.74
CA ASN A 126 14.23 27.23 4.63
C ASN A 126 13.32 28.46 4.85
N ALA A 127 12.18 28.29 5.54
CA ALA A 127 11.30 29.39 5.91
C ALA A 127 11.91 30.28 7.02
N LEU A 128 12.57 29.69 8.02
CA LEU A 128 13.25 30.42 9.10
C LEU A 128 14.54 31.11 8.62
N MET A 129 15.28 30.48 7.71
CA MET A 129 16.56 30.97 7.19
C MET A 129 16.39 31.87 5.95
N GLY A 130 15.17 32.38 5.71
CA GLY A 130 14.89 33.42 4.72
C GLY A 130 15.08 33.02 3.27
N GLY A 131 14.91 31.75 2.90
CA GLY A 131 14.94 31.32 1.49
C GLY A 131 16.24 31.63 0.75
N PHE A 132 17.37 31.80 1.45
CA PHE A 132 18.63 32.24 0.85
C PHE A 132 19.29 31.20 -0.08
N SER A 133 18.80 29.96 -0.11
CA SER A 133 19.32 28.92 -0.98
C SER A 133 18.46 28.79 -2.23
N LEU A 134 18.99 29.35 -3.33
CA LEU A 134 18.62 29.15 -4.74
C LEU A 134 17.75 30.22 -5.43
N HIS A 135 18.22 31.48 -5.45
CA HIS A 135 17.90 32.41 -6.55
C HIS A 135 19.16 33.18 -6.99
N MET A 136 20.06 32.48 -7.69
CA MET A 136 20.93 33.11 -8.69
C MET A 136 20.18 33.04 -10.02
N HIS A 137 19.16 33.87 -10.17
CA HIS A 137 18.62 34.29 -11.46
C HIS A 137 18.71 35.81 -11.47
N LEU A 138 19.41 36.34 -12.47
CA LEU A 138 19.45 37.77 -12.73
C LEU A 138 18.02 38.22 -13.08
N ASP A 139 17.55 39.26 -12.39
CA ASP A 139 16.35 40.01 -12.73
C ASP A 139 16.43 40.57 -14.15
N GLU A 140 15.40 40.32 -14.96
CA GLU A 140 14.81 41.34 -15.83
C GLU A 140 13.28 41.24 -15.70
N PRO A 141 12.57 42.33 -15.33
CA PRO A 141 11.14 42.30 -15.10
C PRO A 141 10.35 42.47 -16.40
N LYS A 142 9.32 41.65 -16.59
CA LYS A 142 8.16 42.01 -17.41
C LYS A 142 6.89 41.69 -16.62
N GLU A 143 6.16 42.74 -16.29
CA GLU A 143 4.84 42.75 -15.68
C GLU A 143 3.79 42.12 -16.61
N ASP A 144 2.54 42.12 -16.13
CA ASP A 144 1.29 41.65 -16.75
C ASP A 144 0.95 40.22 -16.28
N GLY A 145 0.13 40.02 -15.25
CA GLY A 145 -1.25 40.48 -15.14
C GLY A 145 -2.17 39.30 -15.45
N GLU A 146 -2.99 38.88 -14.46
CA GLU A 146 -4.34 38.30 -14.59
C GLU A 146 -4.70 37.32 -13.46
N GLU A 147 -5.97 37.42 -13.08
CA GLU A 147 -6.61 37.08 -11.82
C GLU A 147 -7.51 35.84 -11.95
N ALA A 148 -7.88 35.27 -10.80
CA ALA A 148 -8.96 34.29 -10.56
C ALA A 148 -8.62 32.81 -10.89
N CYS A 149 -9.03 31.81 -10.10
CA CYS A 149 -10.31 31.67 -9.42
C CYS A 149 -10.17 30.89 -8.10
N ASP A 150 -10.85 31.39 -7.09
CA ASP A 150 -11.23 30.72 -5.85
C ASP A 150 -12.36 29.71 -6.14
N GLU A 151 -12.24 28.47 -5.68
CA GLU A 151 -13.39 27.56 -5.54
C GLU A 151 -13.17 26.56 -4.38
N HIS A 152 -13.88 26.85 -3.30
CA HIS A 152 -14.34 25.95 -2.23
C HIS A 152 -13.94 24.47 -2.26
N ARG A 153 -13.36 23.99 -1.14
CA ARG A 153 -13.64 22.64 -0.65
C ARG A 153 -13.68 22.57 0.88
N GLU A 154 -14.88 22.64 1.41
CA GLU A 154 -15.19 22.26 2.79
C GLU A 154 -15.05 20.75 3.02
N VAL A 155 -14.77 20.44 4.30
CA VAL A 155 -14.96 19.18 5.04
C VAL A 155 -14.34 17.89 4.51
N ALA A 156 -13.16 17.56 5.04
CA ALA A 156 -12.77 16.17 5.27
C ALA A 156 -12.85 15.90 6.77
N GLU A 157 -14.03 15.46 7.21
CA GLU A 157 -14.23 14.84 8.52
C GLU A 157 -13.13 13.79 8.77
N CYS A 158 -12.49 13.95 9.93
CA CYS A 158 -11.43 13.07 10.40
C CYS A 158 -12.02 11.66 10.58
N ASN A 159 -11.68 10.74 9.68
CA ASN A 159 -12.04 9.33 9.79
C ASN A 159 -11.24 8.68 10.92
N PRO A 160 -11.85 8.25 12.05
CA PRO A 160 -11.16 7.69 13.21
C PRO A 160 -10.76 6.22 12.96
N ARG A 161 -10.14 5.92 11.81
CA ARG A 161 -9.84 4.55 11.34
C ARG A 161 -8.56 3.96 11.92
N PHE A 162 -8.06 4.50 13.03
CA PHE A 162 -6.87 3.97 13.66
C PHE A 162 -6.97 4.09 15.18
N GLN A 163 -7.91 3.35 15.76
CA GLN A 163 -7.70 2.87 17.11
C GLN A 163 -6.68 1.73 17.01
N GLU A 164 -5.46 2.04 17.43
CA GLU A 164 -4.46 1.08 17.85
C GLU A 164 -5.14 0.13 18.84
N ARG A 165 -5.36 -1.12 18.42
CA ARG A 165 -5.71 -2.17 19.36
C ARG A 165 -4.38 -2.72 19.85
N ASP A 166 -4.11 -2.41 21.10
CA ASP A 166 -2.93 -2.82 21.86
C ASP A 166 -2.72 -4.34 21.75
N TRP A 167 -1.47 -4.74 21.55
CA TRP A 167 -1.05 -6.12 21.31
C TRP A 167 -0.56 -6.76 22.62
N SER A 168 -1.36 -6.67 23.67
CA SER A 168 -1.08 -7.25 24.97
C SER A 168 -2.33 -7.93 25.53
N ASP A 169 -2.14 -9.17 25.99
CA ASP A 169 -3.04 -9.99 26.80
C ASP A 169 -4.43 -10.36 26.25
N ALA A 170 -4.44 -11.45 25.47
CA ALA A 170 -5.48 -12.45 25.65
C ALA A 170 -4.80 -13.69 26.23
N GLU A 171 -4.76 -13.73 27.57
CA GLU A 171 -4.54 -14.95 28.32
C GLU A 171 -5.50 -16.05 27.82
N VAL A 172 -4.95 -17.25 27.73
CA VAL A 172 -5.65 -18.43 27.27
C VAL A 172 -6.45 -18.94 28.46
N ASP A 173 -7.75 -18.67 28.49
CA ASP A 173 -8.67 -19.36 29.40
C ASP A 173 -8.69 -20.84 29.02
N ALA A 174 -7.95 -21.63 29.77
CA ALA A 174 -8.00 -23.08 29.74
C ALA A 174 -9.18 -23.53 30.60
N ASN A 175 -10.36 -23.65 29.98
CA ASN A 175 -11.44 -24.47 30.53
C ASN A 175 -10.99 -25.93 30.51
N MET A 176 -10.74 -26.46 31.70
CA MET A 176 -10.48 -27.87 31.97
C MET A 176 -11.82 -28.48 32.42
N ASP A 177 -12.61 -28.90 31.43
CA ASP A 177 -13.74 -29.79 31.62
C ASP A 177 -13.20 -31.22 31.73
N ASP A 178 -13.07 -31.74 32.96
CA ASP A 178 -13.00 -33.19 33.21
C ASP A 178 -14.16 -33.55 34.15
N GLU A 179 -15.25 -33.95 33.49
CA GLU A 179 -16.43 -34.61 34.05
C GLU A 179 -16.35 -36.07 33.58
N GLU A 180 -15.91 -37.01 34.44
CA GLU A 180 -16.53 -38.35 34.58
C GLU A 180 -15.85 -39.24 35.64
N ALA A 181 -16.73 -39.97 36.34
CA ALA A 181 -16.56 -41.12 37.24
C ALA A 181 -16.20 -40.86 38.72
#